data_AF-A0A7R9G3M5-F1
#
_entry.id   AF-A0A7R9G3M5-F1
#
_cell.length_a   1.000
_cell.length_b   1.000
_cell.length_c   1.000
_cell.angle_alpha   90.00
_cell.angle_beta   90.00
_cell.angle_gamma   90.00
#
_symmetry.space_group_name_H-M   'P 1'
#
loop_
_entity.id
_entity.type
_entity.pdbx_description
1 polymer ?
#
loop_
_entity_poly.entity_id
_entity_poly.type
_entity_poly.pdbx_seq_one_letter_code
_entity_poly.pdbx_strand_id
1 'polypeptide(L)'
;MWHVTSLLLMIALASEVLAGTPVKSCKDAPPITESNAVTISGCDEAPCKLEKKSSTDLHFKFKVDKETETVTNKVSAKIGPMDMPFIGVDGTDACSLIFLGDGSPASCPLKEGVEYVYRNSISVSEMYPKQVTQLVDNMLARVKRGEVSTDKGLSFLEVKYHMLLSYLINLTYVVLRKCSGEKIEDDPAIDRLVEIRTVLEKMRPIDHKLKYLIDKLVMTAIPGSTNSQDPSNFRANPANIIRKLVVELRTTGALANYATEAGLSVILLAMLVWS
;
A
#
# COMPACT_ATOMS: atom_id res chain seq x y z
N MET A 1 -56.15 -49.23 -16.31
CA MET A 1 -55.33 -49.47 -15.09
C MET A 1 -53.81 -49.24 -15.28
N TRP A 2 -53.32 -48.85 -16.46
CA TRP A 2 -51.88 -48.61 -16.71
C TRP A 2 -51.45 -47.13 -16.69
N HIS A 3 -52.39 -46.18 -16.57
CA HIS A 3 -52.05 -44.74 -16.51
C HIS A 3 -51.87 -44.22 -15.08
N VAL A 4 -52.41 -44.91 -14.07
CA VAL A 4 -52.36 -44.46 -12.67
C VAL A 4 -51.02 -44.83 -12.00
N THR A 5 -50.40 -45.93 -12.42
CA THR A 5 -49.10 -46.38 -11.91
C THR A 5 -47.93 -45.55 -12.44
N SER A 6 -48.05 -44.97 -13.64
CA SER A 6 -47.01 -44.10 -14.22
C SER A 6 -46.97 -42.69 -13.59
N LEU A 7 -48.09 -42.23 -13.03
CA LEU A 7 -48.14 -40.92 -12.35
C LEU A 7 -47.56 -40.98 -10.92
N LEU A 8 -47.62 -42.15 -10.28
CA LEU A 8 -47.04 -42.38 -8.95
C LEU A 8 -45.50 -42.53 -8.97
N LEU A 9 -44.89 -42.85 -10.11
CA LEU A 9 -43.43 -42.98 -10.23
C LEU A 9 -42.71 -41.65 -10.52
N MET A 10 -43.44 -40.59 -10.92
CA MET A 10 -42.87 -39.26 -11.21
C MET A 10 -42.86 -38.32 -9.99
N ILE A 11 -43.38 -38.74 -8.84
CA ILE A 11 -43.41 -37.94 -7.60
C ILE A 11 -42.24 -38.30 -6.66
N ALA A 12 -41.51 -39.39 -6.93
CA ALA A 12 -40.29 -39.73 -6.20
C ALA A 12 -39.05 -39.26 -6.99
N LEU A 13 -38.18 -38.49 -6.34
CA LEU A 13 -36.88 -37.99 -6.80
C LEU A 13 -36.86 -36.60 -7.46
N ALA A 14 -37.35 -35.61 -6.73
CA ALA A 14 -36.67 -34.31 -6.66
C ALA A 14 -36.62 -33.84 -5.21
N SER A 15 -36.16 -34.70 -4.30
CA SER A 15 -35.47 -34.20 -3.12
C SER A 15 -34.10 -33.77 -3.61
N GLU A 16 -33.98 -32.53 -4.09
CA GLU A 16 -32.68 -31.88 -4.15
C GLU A 16 -32.17 -31.88 -2.71
N VAL A 17 -31.26 -32.80 -2.41
CA VAL A 17 -30.42 -32.69 -1.24
C VAL A 17 -29.62 -31.42 -1.50
N LEU A 18 -30.05 -30.30 -0.88
CA LEU A 18 -29.25 -29.09 -0.83
C LEU A 18 -27.93 -29.48 -0.17
N ALA A 19 -26.91 -29.71 -0.99
CA ALA A 19 -25.55 -29.81 -0.50
C ALA A 19 -25.24 -28.47 0.17
N GLY A 20 -24.84 -28.50 1.45
CA GLY A 20 -24.41 -27.28 2.10
C GLY A 20 -23.12 -26.76 1.49
N THR A 21 -22.90 -25.47 1.65
CA THR A 21 -21.66 -24.84 1.23
C THR A 21 -20.53 -25.34 2.12
N PRO A 22 -19.40 -25.81 1.56
CA PRO A 22 -18.27 -26.29 2.35
C PRO A 22 -17.65 -25.14 3.17
N VAL A 23 -17.76 -25.23 4.49
CA VAL A 23 -17.26 -24.24 5.46
C VAL A 23 -16.35 -24.90 6.50
N LYS A 24 -15.49 -24.08 7.13
CA LYS A 24 -14.63 -24.52 8.24
C LYS A 24 -15.15 -23.91 9.54
N SER A 25 -15.21 -24.71 10.62
CA SER A 25 -15.47 -24.18 11.95
C SER A 25 -14.33 -23.27 12.41
N CYS A 26 -14.69 -22.13 13.00
CA CYS A 26 -13.74 -21.24 13.67
C CYS A 26 -13.28 -21.86 15.01
N LYS A 27 -12.06 -21.52 15.47
CA LYS A 27 -11.49 -22.08 16.71
C LYS A 27 -12.30 -21.73 17.96
N ASP A 28 -12.91 -20.55 17.99
CA ASP A 28 -13.66 -20.02 19.13
C ASP A 28 -15.18 -20.07 18.93
N ALA A 29 -15.67 -20.90 18.01
CA ALA A 29 -17.09 -21.02 17.70
C ALA A 29 -17.59 -22.46 17.96
N PRO A 30 -18.88 -22.63 18.27
CA PRO A 30 -19.50 -23.95 18.30
C PRO A 30 -19.21 -24.73 17.01
N PRO A 31 -18.91 -26.04 17.09
CA PRO A 31 -18.63 -26.83 15.92
C PRO A 31 -19.86 -26.93 15.02
N ILE A 32 -19.63 -26.89 13.71
CA ILE A 32 -20.68 -27.08 12.72
C ILE A 32 -20.88 -28.59 12.57
N THR A 33 -22.00 -29.10 13.08
CA THR A 33 -22.28 -30.54 13.16
C THR A 33 -22.92 -31.11 11.90
N GLU A 34 -23.55 -30.28 11.08
CA GLU A 34 -24.28 -30.70 9.89
C GLU A 34 -23.65 -30.15 8.60
N SER A 35 -23.52 -31.00 7.59
CA SER A 35 -22.92 -30.61 6.30
C SER A 35 -23.75 -29.59 5.52
N ASN A 36 -25.04 -29.47 5.83
CA ASN A 36 -25.99 -28.50 5.26
C ASN A 36 -26.37 -27.38 6.24
N ALA A 37 -25.62 -27.21 7.32
CA ALA A 37 -25.86 -26.14 8.28
C ALA A 37 -25.70 -24.75 7.63
N VAL A 38 -24.74 -24.60 6.72
CA VAL A 38 -24.51 -23.34 6.00
C VAL A 38 -24.86 -23.53 4.52
N THR A 39 -25.68 -22.63 3.99
CA THR A 39 -25.95 -22.53 2.56
C THR A 39 -25.71 -21.10 2.10
N ILE A 40 -24.87 -20.92 1.10
CA ILE A 40 -24.60 -19.66 0.42
C ILE A 40 -25.04 -19.85 -1.04
N SER A 41 -25.99 -19.05 -1.52
CA SER A 41 -26.52 -19.22 -2.87
C SER A 41 -25.43 -18.99 -3.94
N GLY A 42 -25.28 -19.95 -4.85
CA GLY A 42 -24.24 -19.92 -5.88
C GLY A 42 -22.82 -20.27 -5.38
N CYS A 43 -22.67 -20.88 -4.20
CA CYS A 43 -21.39 -21.41 -3.74
C CYS A 43 -21.46 -22.90 -3.41
N ASP A 44 -21.06 -23.72 -4.39
CA ASP A 44 -20.98 -25.18 -4.28
C ASP A 44 -19.57 -25.66 -3.89
N GLU A 45 -18.54 -24.84 -4.14
CA GLU A 45 -17.14 -25.15 -3.85
C GLU A 45 -16.43 -23.97 -3.17
N ALA A 46 -15.59 -24.28 -2.19
CA ALA A 46 -14.72 -23.30 -1.55
C ALA A 46 -13.39 -23.17 -2.32
N PRO A 47 -12.84 -21.96 -2.50
CA PRO A 47 -13.33 -20.67 -2.02
C PRO A 47 -14.49 -20.12 -2.87
N CYS A 48 -15.53 -19.61 -2.19
CA CYS A 48 -16.71 -19.05 -2.85
C CYS A 48 -16.37 -17.89 -3.78
N LYS A 49 -16.79 -18.00 -5.05
CA LYS A 49 -16.71 -16.92 -6.03
C LYS A 49 -18.07 -16.24 -6.09
N LEU A 50 -18.16 -15.06 -5.50
CA LEU A 50 -19.38 -14.26 -5.54
C LEU A 50 -19.29 -13.24 -6.67
N GLU A 51 -20.35 -13.14 -7.46
CA GLU A 51 -20.44 -12.16 -8.54
C GLU A 51 -20.54 -10.74 -7.99
N LYS A 52 -20.05 -9.76 -8.75
CA LYS A 52 -20.18 -8.36 -8.37
C LYS A 52 -21.56 -7.82 -8.76
N LYS A 53 -22.06 -6.83 -8.02
CA LYS A 53 -23.40 -6.26 -8.20
C LYS A 53 -24.52 -7.29 -8.05
N SER A 54 -24.28 -8.34 -7.28
CA SER A 54 -25.29 -9.32 -6.94
C SER A 54 -25.56 -9.32 -5.43
N SER A 55 -26.73 -9.82 -5.07
CA SER A 55 -27.06 -10.22 -3.72
C SER A 55 -27.05 -11.73 -3.65
N THR A 56 -26.42 -12.27 -2.60
CA THR A 56 -26.30 -13.70 -2.36
C THR A 56 -26.89 -14.02 -0.99
N ASP A 57 -27.79 -14.98 -0.94
CA ASP A 57 -28.48 -15.37 0.28
C ASP A 57 -27.65 -16.37 1.09
N LEU A 58 -27.56 -16.09 2.38
CA LEU A 58 -26.88 -16.88 3.39
C LEU A 58 -27.92 -17.44 4.37
N HIS A 59 -28.01 -18.76 4.45
CA HIS A 59 -28.79 -19.45 5.46
C HIS A 59 -27.84 -20.21 6.40
N PHE A 60 -28.01 -20.00 7.70
CA PHE A 60 -27.28 -20.73 8.72
C PHE A 60 -28.25 -21.38 9.71
N LYS A 61 -28.26 -22.71 9.72
CA LYS A 61 -29.03 -23.52 10.66
C LYS A 61 -28.21 -23.79 11.90
N PHE A 62 -28.82 -23.59 13.05
CA PHE A 62 -28.20 -23.87 14.33
C PHE A 62 -29.25 -24.28 15.36
N LYS A 63 -28.78 -25.04 16.37
CA LYS A 63 -29.58 -25.44 17.51
C LYS A 63 -29.15 -24.62 18.72
N VAL A 64 -30.13 -24.18 19.50
CA VAL A 64 -29.88 -23.36 20.69
C VAL A 64 -29.62 -24.27 21.89
N ASP A 65 -28.43 -24.19 22.48
CA ASP A 65 -28.04 -25.02 23.63
C ASP A 65 -28.63 -24.53 24.96
N LYS A 66 -29.00 -23.25 25.05
CA LYS A 66 -29.62 -22.64 26.22
C LYS A 66 -30.51 -21.49 25.81
N GLU A 67 -31.62 -21.30 26.51
CA GLU A 67 -32.51 -20.16 26.29
C GLU A 67 -31.72 -18.84 26.25
N THR A 68 -31.91 -18.09 25.16
CA THR A 68 -31.06 -16.94 24.80
C THR A 68 -31.94 -15.74 24.48
N GLU A 69 -31.76 -14.64 25.22
CA GLU A 69 -32.57 -13.42 25.08
C GLU A 69 -32.21 -12.58 23.86
N THR A 70 -30.95 -12.61 23.43
CA THR A 70 -30.44 -11.83 22.31
C THR A 70 -29.40 -12.61 21.53
N VAL A 71 -29.34 -12.38 20.23
CA VAL A 71 -28.32 -12.96 19.35
C VAL A 71 -27.65 -11.82 18.62
N THR A 72 -26.32 -11.80 18.60
CA THR A 72 -25.55 -10.76 17.93
C THR A 72 -24.65 -11.37 16.86
N ASN A 73 -24.53 -10.67 15.74
CA ASN A 73 -23.67 -11.08 14.64
C ASN A 73 -22.20 -10.84 15.01
N LYS A 74 -21.35 -11.84 14.79
CA LYS A 74 -19.88 -11.69 14.84
C LYS A 74 -19.30 -12.00 13.46
N VAL A 75 -18.88 -10.97 12.73
CA VAL A 75 -18.47 -11.07 11.33
C VAL A 75 -17.12 -10.36 11.13
N SER A 76 -16.10 -11.12 10.75
CA SER A 76 -14.75 -10.60 10.50
C SER A 76 -14.12 -11.20 9.25
N ALA A 77 -13.33 -10.39 8.54
CA ALA A 77 -12.46 -10.80 7.46
C ALA A 77 -11.08 -11.19 8.02
N LYS A 78 -10.64 -12.41 7.73
CA LYS A 78 -9.27 -12.84 7.99
C LYS A 78 -8.37 -12.48 6.81
N ILE A 79 -7.56 -11.43 6.96
CA ILE A 79 -6.55 -11.02 5.96
C ILE A 79 -5.17 -11.32 6.52
N GLY A 80 -4.64 -12.49 6.15
CA GLY A 80 -3.40 -13.01 6.73
C GLY A 80 -3.53 -13.20 8.24
N PRO A 81 -2.69 -12.57 9.08
CA PRO A 81 -2.77 -12.67 10.55
C PRO A 81 -3.77 -11.68 11.18
N MET A 82 -4.38 -10.78 10.41
CA MET A 82 -5.32 -9.77 10.93
C MET A 82 -6.76 -10.23 10.80
N ASP A 83 -7.54 -10.12 11.89
CA ASP A 83 -8.98 -10.29 11.90
C ASP A 83 -9.64 -8.90 11.91
N MET A 84 -10.21 -8.48 10.78
CA MET A 84 -10.85 -7.17 10.65
C MET A 84 -12.39 -7.31 10.72
N PRO A 85 -13.08 -6.63 11.65
CA PRO A 85 -14.53 -6.70 11.73
C PRO A 85 -15.20 -6.07 10.50
N PHE A 86 -16.30 -6.65 10.04
CA PHE A 86 -17.11 -6.08 8.96
C PHE A 86 -17.99 -4.96 9.50
N ILE A 87 -17.67 -3.73 9.10
CA ILE A 87 -18.36 -2.51 9.54
C ILE A 87 -19.86 -2.59 9.18
N GLY A 88 -20.72 -2.31 10.16
CA GLY A 88 -22.17 -2.27 9.99
C GLY A 88 -22.86 -3.63 10.02
N VAL A 89 -22.10 -4.73 10.19
CA VAL A 89 -22.64 -6.08 10.34
C VAL A 89 -22.18 -6.69 11.66
N ASP A 90 -20.89 -6.57 12.00
CA ASP A 90 -20.35 -7.03 13.27
C ASP A 90 -20.96 -6.29 14.47
N GLY A 91 -21.32 -7.02 15.52
CA GLY A 91 -21.92 -6.48 16.75
C GLY A 91 -23.40 -6.09 16.63
N THR A 92 -24.05 -6.33 15.49
CA THR A 92 -25.46 -5.98 15.29
C THR A 92 -26.41 -7.05 15.84
N ASP A 93 -27.61 -6.64 16.26
CA ASP A 93 -28.68 -7.57 16.65
C ASP A 93 -29.11 -8.44 15.46
N ALA A 94 -29.16 -9.74 15.70
CA ALA A 94 -29.51 -10.74 14.69
C ALA A 94 -30.94 -11.26 14.85
N CYS A 95 -31.65 -10.95 15.95
CA CYS A 95 -32.95 -11.54 16.28
C CYS A 95 -34.00 -11.30 15.20
N SER A 96 -33.93 -10.18 14.49
CA SER A 96 -34.83 -9.88 13.36
C SER A 96 -34.62 -10.75 12.12
N LEU A 97 -33.50 -11.47 12.04
CA LEU A 97 -33.09 -12.30 10.91
C LEU A 97 -33.18 -13.81 11.22
N ILE A 98 -33.85 -14.17 12.31
CA ILE A 98 -34.01 -15.55 12.76
C ILE A 98 -35.40 -16.07 12.39
N PHE A 99 -35.43 -17.31 11.94
CA PHE A 99 -36.63 -18.00 11.49
C PHE A 99 -36.67 -19.41 12.09
N LEU A 100 -37.86 -19.97 12.24
CA LEU A 100 -38.03 -21.39 12.55
C LEU A 100 -37.75 -22.24 11.30
N GLY A 101 -37.57 -23.56 11.48
CA GLY A 101 -37.33 -24.50 10.39
C GLY A 101 -38.43 -24.52 9.31
N ASP A 102 -39.65 -24.12 9.66
CA ASP A 102 -40.79 -23.96 8.73
C ASP A 102 -40.77 -22.63 7.95
N GLY A 103 -39.81 -21.75 8.24
CA GLY A 103 -39.66 -20.43 7.62
C GLY A 103 -40.51 -19.33 8.25
N SER A 104 -41.25 -19.59 9.33
CA SER A 104 -41.94 -18.55 10.08
C SER A 104 -40.93 -17.66 10.84
N PRO A 105 -41.15 -16.34 10.93
CA PRO A 105 -40.26 -15.45 11.68
C PRO A 105 -40.18 -15.87 13.15
N ALA A 106 -38.97 -15.94 13.67
CA ALA A 106 -38.72 -16.18 15.08
C ALA A 106 -38.00 -14.96 15.66
N SER A 107 -38.64 -14.30 16.62
CA SER A 107 -37.98 -13.27 17.41
C SER A 107 -37.45 -13.87 18.70
N CYS A 108 -36.34 -13.33 19.21
CA CYS A 108 -35.85 -13.65 20.54
C CYS A 108 -36.91 -13.33 21.62
N PRO A 109 -36.93 -14.04 22.78
CA PRO A 109 -35.96 -15.04 23.22
C PRO A 109 -36.09 -16.39 22.49
N LEU A 110 -34.93 -17.00 22.20
CA LEU A 110 -34.85 -18.32 21.55
C LEU A 110 -34.86 -19.42 22.60
N LYS A 111 -35.64 -20.47 22.35
CA LYS A 111 -35.83 -21.58 23.30
C LYS A 111 -34.73 -22.62 23.18
N GLU A 112 -34.35 -23.20 24.32
CA GLU A 112 -33.41 -24.31 24.38
C GLU A 112 -33.90 -25.51 23.56
N GLY A 113 -32.97 -26.14 22.84
CA GLY A 113 -33.20 -27.36 22.09
C GLY A 113 -33.97 -27.18 20.76
N VAL A 114 -34.40 -25.95 20.43
CA VAL A 114 -35.11 -25.65 19.19
C VAL A 114 -34.11 -25.31 18.08
N GLU A 115 -34.37 -25.82 16.88
CA GLU A 115 -33.62 -25.51 15.67
C GLU A 115 -34.15 -24.24 15.03
N TYR A 116 -33.24 -23.32 14.72
CA TYR A 116 -33.52 -22.06 14.06
C TYR A 116 -32.65 -21.89 12.82
N VAL A 117 -33.11 -21.01 11.92
CA VAL A 117 -32.43 -20.65 10.68
C VAL A 117 -32.20 -19.15 10.68
N TYR A 118 -30.94 -18.72 10.70
CA TYR A 118 -30.56 -17.35 10.41
C TYR A 118 -30.55 -17.14 8.90
N ARG A 119 -31.24 -16.11 8.40
CA ARG A 119 -31.30 -15.75 6.98
C ARG A 119 -30.84 -14.33 6.77
N ASN A 120 -29.83 -14.13 5.94
CA ASN A 120 -29.32 -12.82 5.58
C ASN A 120 -28.96 -12.77 4.09
N SER A 121 -28.94 -11.59 3.50
CA SER A 121 -28.53 -11.38 2.11
C SER A 121 -27.28 -10.51 2.05
N ILE A 122 -26.20 -11.06 1.49
CA ILE A 122 -24.91 -10.40 1.33
C ILE A 122 -24.90 -9.66 0.01
N SER A 123 -24.84 -8.32 0.07
CA SER A 123 -24.71 -7.48 -1.12
C SER A 123 -23.24 -7.34 -1.53
N VAL A 124 -22.88 -7.84 -2.72
CA VAL A 124 -21.52 -7.79 -3.24
C VAL A 124 -21.33 -6.54 -4.09
N SER A 125 -20.78 -5.48 -3.48
CA SER A 125 -20.54 -4.20 -4.16
C SER A 125 -19.49 -4.31 -5.27
N GLU A 126 -19.64 -3.51 -6.32
CA GLU A 126 -18.63 -3.37 -7.39
C GLU A 126 -17.28 -2.87 -6.85
N MET A 127 -17.31 -2.08 -5.77
CA MET A 127 -16.12 -1.51 -5.14
C MET A 127 -15.21 -2.56 -4.53
N TYR A 128 -15.72 -3.74 -4.17
CA TYR A 128 -14.90 -4.78 -3.56
C TYR A 128 -13.78 -5.24 -4.52
N PRO A 129 -12.53 -5.30 -4.07
CA PRO A 129 -11.42 -5.64 -4.94
C PRO A 129 -11.59 -7.08 -5.46
N LYS A 130 -11.35 -7.28 -6.76
CA LYS A 130 -11.15 -8.64 -7.30
C LYS A 130 -9.88 -9.21 -6.66
N GLN A 131 -9.80 -10.53 -6.48
CA GLN A 131 -8.69 -11.24 -5.84
C GLN A 131 -7.33 -10.60 -6.16
N VAL A 132 -6.83 -9.77 -5.23
CA VAL A 132 -5.63 -8.95 -5.42
C VAL A 132 -4.41 -9.86 -5.60
N THR A 133 -4.41 -11.01 -4.93
CA THR A 133 -3.34 -12.01 -4.98
C THR A 133 -3.10 -12.51 -6.41
N GLN A 134 -4.15 -12.87 -7.16
CA GLN A 134 -3.99 -13.33 -8.54
C GLN A 134 -3.44 -12.24 -9.46
N LEU A 135 -3.90 -11.00 -9.28
CA LEU A 135 -3.39 -9.87 -10.07
C LEU A 135 -1.90 -9.63 -9.79
N VAL A 136 -1.52 -9.64 -8.51
CA VAL A 136 -0.13 -9.46 -8.08
C VAL A 136 0.74 -10.62 -8.58
N ASP A 137 0.29 -11.87 -8.46
CA ASP A 137 1.02 -13.06 -8.93
C ASP A 137 1.22 -13.03 -10.44
N ASN A 138 0.17 -12.65 -11.19
CA ASN A 138 0.25 -12.50 -12.64
C ASN A 138 1.21 -11.38 -13.04
N MET A 139 1.18 -10.23 -12.34
CA MET A 139 2.15 -9.16 -12.57
C MET A 139 3.57 -9.61 -12.23
N LEU A 140 3.76 -10.35 -11.13
CA LEU A 140 5.05 -10.90 -10.73
C LEU A 140 5.60 -11.88 -11.77
N ALA A 141 4.74 -12.73 -12.33
CA ALA A 141 5.11 -13.66 -13.38
C ALA A 141 5.54 -12.94 -14.67
N ARG A 142 4.86 -11.85 -15.03
CA ARG A 142 5.22 -11.00 -16.17
C ARG A 142 6.54 -10.26 -15.96
N VAL A 143 6.80 -9.77 -14.74
CA VAL A 143 8.10 -9.21 -14.35
C VAL A 143 9.20 -10.26 -14.45
N LYS A 144 8.99 -11.48 -13.93
CA LYS A 144 9.96 -12.58 -14.01
C LYS A 144 10.26 -13.02 -15.44
N ARG A 145 9.29 -12.93 -16.35
CA ARG A 145 9.46 -13.21 -17.79
C ARG A 145 10.08 -12.04 -18.57
N GLY A 146 10.36 -10.91 -17.92
CA GLY A 146 10.92 -9.72 -18.57
C GLY A 146 9.94 -8.97 -19.47
N GLU A 147 8.63 -9.28 -19.41
CA GLU A 147 7.59 -8.57 -20.18
C GLU A 147 7.35 -7.15 -19.66
N VAL A 148 7.68 -6.90 -18.38
CA VAL A 148 7.57 -5.58 -17.76
C VAL A 148 8.98 -5.07 -17.52
N SER A 149 9.35 -4.02 -18.24
CA SER A 149 10.65 -3.37 -18.11
C SER A 149 10.74 -2.65 -16.76
N THR A 150 11.57 -3.16 -15.86
CA THR A 150 11.92 -2.51 -14.58
C THR A 150 13.24 -1.73 -14.68
N ASP A 151 13.64 -1.37 -15.90
CA ASP A 151 14.86 -0.61 -16.24
C ASP A 151 14.86 0.78 -15.58
N LYS A 152 13.71 1.42 -15.54
CA LYS A 152 13.45 2.61 -14.72
C LYS A 152 12.96 2.11 -13.36
N GLY A 153 13.89 1.73 -12.48
CA GLY A 153 13.56 1.40 -11.10
C GLY A 153 12.76 2.52 -10.42
N LEU A 154 12.16 2.22 -9.26
CA LEU A 154 11.44 3.21 -8.46
C LEU A 154 12.31 4.45 -8.20
N SER A 155 11.74 5.64 -8.42
CA SER A 155 12.45 6.88 -8.09
C SER A 155 12.70 6.94 -6.59
N PHE A 156 13.89 7.33 -6.18
CA PHE A 156 14.20 7.53 -4.75
C PHE A 156 13.17 8.45 -4.07
N LEU A 157 12.72 9.48 -4.80
CA LEU A 157 11.72 10.42 -4.31
C LEU A 157 10.34 9.75 -4.16
N GLU A 158 9.96 8.86 -5.08
CA GLU A 158 8.71 8.10 -5.03
C GLU A 158 8.68 7.13 -3.83
N VAL A 159 9.77 6.41 -3.59
CA VAL A 159 9.90 5.53 -2.40
C VAL A 159 9.77 6.34 -1.12
N LYS A 160 10.41 7.51 -1.05
CA LYS A 160 10.31 8.40 0.11
C LYS A 160 8.88 8.86 0.37
N TYR A 161 8.13 9.25 -0.67
CA TYR A 161 6.72 9.62 -0.51
C TYR A 161 5.86 8.44 -0.05
N HIS A 162 6.07 7.25 -0.61
CA HIS A 162 5.35 6.05 -0.18
C HIS A 162 5.65 5.67 1.27
N MET A 163 6.91 5.76 1.71
CA MET A 163 7.30 5.53 3.10
C MET A 163 6.70 6.58 4.04
N LEU A 164 6.71 7.85 3.65
CA LEU A 164 6.09 8.91 4.45
C LEU A 164 4.57 8.72 4.57
N LEU A 165 3.90 8.36 3.48
CA LEU A 165 2.48 8.07 3.49
C LEU A 165 2.17 6.87 4.40
N SER A 166 2.96 5.79 4.29
CA SER A 166 2.84 4.63 5.16
C SER A 166 3.08 4.99 6.64
N TYR A 167 4.05 5.85 6.93
CA TYR A 167 4.30 6.37 8.27
C TYR A 167 3.08 7.13 8.82
N LEU A 168 2.48 8.02 8.02
CA LEU A 168 1.28 8.76 8.42
C LEU A 168 0.09 7.83 8.66
N ILE A 169 -0.14 6.83 7.81
CA ILE A 169 -1.24 5.87 7.98
C ILE A 169 -1.08 5.09 9.29
N ASN A 170 0.10 4.51 9.54
CA ASN A 170 0.35 3.75 10.78
C ASN A 170 0.29 4.67 12.01
N LEU A 171 0.74 5.92 11.89
CA LEU A 171 0.66 6.89 12.97
C LEU A 171 -0.80 7.23 13.30
N THR A 172 -1.62 7.52 12.29
CA THR A 172 -3.05 7.78 12.46
C THR A 172 -3.77 6.57 13.06
N TYR A 173 -3.44 5.36 12.62
CA TYR A 173 -3.98 4.13 13.20
C TYR A 173 -3.70 4.03 14.71
N VAL A 174 -2.45 4.26 15.14
CA VAL A 174 -2.08 4.24 16.56
C VAL A 174 -2.78 5.34 17.35
N VAL A 175 -2.95 6.53 16.76
CA VAL A 175 -3.70 7.63 17.39
C VAL A 175 -5.16 7.25 17.58
N LEU A 176 -5.80 6.65 16.57
CA LEU A 176 -7.19 6.18 16.66
C LEU A 176 -7.34 5.13 17.76
N ARG A 177 -6.41 4.17 17.86
CA ARG A 177 -6.38 3.17 18.95
C ARG A 177 -6.32 3.83 20.34
N LYS A 178 -5.48 4.87 20.52
CA LYS A 178 -5.43 5.66 21.76
C LYS A 178 -6.75 6.35 22.07
N CYS A 179 -7.37 6.96 21.06
CA CYS A 179 -8.64 7.66 21.24
C CYS A 179 -9.79 6.72 21.62
N SER A 180 -9.77 5.48 21.12
CA SER A 180 -10.74 4.43 21.48
C SER A 180 -10.47 3.78 22.85
N GLY A 181 -9.38 4.15 23.55
CA GLY A 181 -8.99 3.55 24.83
C GLY A 181 -8.38 2.14 24.70
N GLU A 182 -7.99 1.75 23.50
CA GLU A 182 -7.38 0.44 23.24
C GLU A 182 -5.89 0.46 23.62
N LYS A 183 -5.40 -0.68 24.13
CA LYS A 183 -3.97 -0.85 24.44
C LYS A 183 -3.15 -0.94 23.15
N ILE A 184 -1.92 -0.44 23.20
CA ILE A 184 -0.97 -0.38 22.08
C ILE A 184 0.25 -1.28 22.31
N GLU A 185 0.39 -1.82 23.53
CA GLU A 185 1.43 -2.78 23.85
C GLU A 185 1.31 -3.98 22.89
N ASP A 186 2.43 -4.34 22.25
CA ASP A 186 2.57 -5.42 21.25
C ASP A 186 1.81 -5.23 19.92
N ASP A 187 1.36 -4.01 19.59
CA ASP A 187 0.76 -3.75 18.28
C ASP A 187 1.83 -3.71 17.15
N PRO A 188 1.72 -4.52 16.09
CA PRO A 188 2.69 -4.54 14.98
C PRO A 188 2.79 -3.20 14.23
N ALA A 189 1.83 -2.28 14.40
CA ALA A 189 1.92 -0.93 13.86
C ALA A 189 3.11 -0.15 14.46
N ILE A 190 3.50 -0.41 15.71
CA ILE A 190 4.64 0.24 16.35
C ILE A 190 5.95 -0.23 15.73
N ASP A 191 6.11 -1.54 15.52
CA ASP A 191 7.30 -2.09 14.87
C ASP A 191 7.48 -1.54 13.46
N ARG A 192 6.38 -1.45 12.70
CA ARG A 192 6.38 -0.83 11.36
C ARG A 192 6.77 0.65 11.41
N LEU A 193 6.29 1.40 12.40
CA LEU A 193 6.66 2.81 12.57
C LEU A 193 8.15 2.97 12.87
N VAL A 194 8.71 2.10 13.73
CA VAL A 194 10.15 2.09 14.04
C VAL A 194 10.97 1.71 12.81
N GLU A 195 10.55 0.70 12.06
CA GLU A 195 11.19 0.29 10.81
C GLU A 195 11.19 1.43 9.79
N ILE A 196 10.01 1.98 9.47
CA ILE A 196 9.87 3.07 8.51
C ILE A 196 10.69 4.29 8.95
N ARG A 197 10.65 4.64 10.24
CA ARG A 197 11.48 5.73 10.77
C ARG A 197 12.95 5.44 10.56
N THR A 198 13.42 4.26 10.91
CA THR A 198 14.82 3.87 10.74
C THR A 198 15.26 3.97 9.28
N VAL A 199 14.42 3.52 8.34
CA VAL A 199 14.71 3.62 6.90
C VAL A 199 14.77 5.09 6.45
N LEU A 200 13.81 5.93 6.86
CA LEU A 200 13.83 7.37 6.56
C LEU A 200 15.11 8.04 7.09
N GLU A 201 15.60 7.64 8.27
CA GLU A 201 16.85 8.17 8.81
C GLU A 201 18.08 7.77 7.97
N LYS A 202 18.10 6.54 7.45
CA LYS A 202 19.16 6.06 6.57
C LYS A 202 19.10 6.68 5.17
N MET A 203 17.95 7.21 4.76
CA MET A 203 17.78 7.92 3.49
C MET A 203 18.34 9.36 3.50
N ARG A 204 18.44 10.01 4.68
CA ARG A 204 18.94 11.40 4.83
C ARG A 204 20.23 11.75 4.04
N PRO A 205 21.32 10.95 4.08
CA PRO A 205 22.52 11.29 3.33
C PRO A 205 22.30 11.32 1.81
N ILE A 206 21.39 10.49 1.28
CA ILE A 206 21.05 10.46 -0.14
C ILE A 206 20.22 11.69 -0.50
N ASP A 207 19.25 12.04 0.34
CA ASP A 207 18.47 13.29 0.22
C ASP A 207 19.37 14.53 0.14
N HIS A 208 20.39 14.62 1.00
CA HIS A 208 21.34 15.74 0.98
C HIS A 208 22.13 15.79 -0.33
N LYS A 209 22.58 14.65 -0.86
CA LYS A 209 23.28 14.58 -2.14
C LYS A 209 22.37 14.98 -3.30
N LEU A 210 21.13 14.51 -3.31
CA LEU A 210 20.15 14.88 -4.33
C LEU A 210 19.84 16.37 -4.29
N LYS A 211 19.63 16.94 -3.10
CA LYS A 211 19.45 18.38 -2.92
C LYS A 211 20.64 19.17 -3.48
N TYR A 212 21.86 18.78 -3.13
CA TYR A 212 23.06 19.43 -3.65
C TYR A 212 23.13 19.38 -5.18
N LEU A 213 22.83 18.23 -5.79
CA LEU A 213 22.83 18.07 -7.25
C LEU A 213 21.74 18.91 -7.93
N ILE A 214 20.54 18.98 -7.34
CA ILE A 214 19.44 19.83 -7.82
C ILE A 214 19.87 21.30 -7.72
N ASP A 215 20.35 21.74 -6.56
CA ASP A 215 20.78 23.13 -6.34
C ASP A 215 21.89 23.51 -7.31
N LYS A 216 22.85 22.62 -7.58
CA LYS A 216 23.92 22.80 -8.57
C LYS A 216 23.37 22.91 -10.00
N LEU A 217 22.47 22.02 -10.41
CA LEU A 217 21.85 22.02 -11.74
C LEU A 217 21.03 23.31 -11.96
N VAL A 218 20.23 23.70 -10.97
CA VAL A 218 19.46 24.95 -10.98
C VAL A 218 20.40 26.15 -11.11
N MET A 219 21.50 26.16 -10.36
CA MET A 219 22.49 27.25 -10.41
C MET A 219 23.18 27.36 -11.78
N THR A 220 23.45 26.23 -12.46
CA THR A 220 24.01 26.23 -13.82
C THR A 220 22.99 26.59 -14.91
N ALA A 221 21.70 26.30 -14.67
CA ALA A 221 20.63 26.60 -15.62
C ALA A 221 20.17 28.07 -15.58
N ILE A 222 20.45 28.80 -14.48
CA ILE A 222 20.16 30.22 -14.33
C ILE A 222 21.48 31.02 -14.41
N PRO A 223 21.98 31.38 -15.61
CA PRO A 223 23.16 32.21 -15.74
C PRO A 223 22.89 33.62 -15.17
N GLY A 224 23.61 33.99 -14.10
CA GLY A 224 23.57 35.34 -13.51
C GLY A 224 23.38 35.43 -11.98
N SER A 225 23.07 34.32 -11.29
CA SER A 225 23.01 34.28 -9.83
C SER A 225 24.38 33.91 -9.25
N THR A 226 25.27 34.89 -9.06
CA THR A 226 26.50 34.67 -8.30
C THR A 226 26.17 34.66 -6.81
N ASN A 227 26.01 33.49 -6.19
CA ASN A 227 26.04 33.40 -4.73
C ASN A 227 27.46 33.74 -4.26
N SER A 228 27.60 34.85 -3.54
CA SER A 228 28.85 35.40 -3.02
C SER A 228 29.52 34.56 -1.91
N GLN A 229 29.01 33.35 -1.63
CA GLN A 229 29.45 32.45 -0.56
C GLN A 229 29.83 31.03 -1.05
N ASP A 230 30.06 30.82 -2.35
CA ASP A 230 30.50 29.51 -2.87
C ASP A 230 32.05 29.36 -2.80
N PRO A 231 32.60 28.44 -1.98
CA PRO A 231 34.04 28.21 -1.89
C PRO A 231 34.68 27.74 -3.20
N SER A 232 33.88 27.21 -4.15
CA SER A 232 34.36 26.74 -5.44
C SER A 232 34.59 27.86 -6.49
N ASN A 233 34.13 29.09 -6.19
CA ASN A 233 34.45 30.29 -6.98
C ASN A 233 35.87 30.82 -6.70
N PHE A 234 36.52 30.41 -5.62
CA PHE A 234 37.93 30.72 -5.36
C PHE A 234 38.84 29.75 -6.12
N ARG A 235 38.77 29.77 -7.45
CA ARG A 235 39.89 29.28 -8.25
C ARG A 235 41.06 30.24 -8.03
N ALA A 236 42.25 29.71 -7.77
CA ALA A 236 43.45 30.53 -7.73
C ALA A 236 43.53 31.33 -9.04
N ASN A 237 43.50 32.65 -8.95
CA ASN A 237 43.72 33.52 -10.11
C ASN A 237 45.23 33.62 -10.30
N PRO A 238 45.84 32.91 -11.29
CA PRO A 238 47.29 32.93 -11.47
C PRO A 238 47.81 34.35 -11.80
N ALA A 239 46.96 35.24 -12.33
CA ALA A 239 47.33 36.64 -12.55
C ALA A 239 47.59 37.42 -11.24
N ASN A 240 46.98 37.01 -10.13
CA ASN A 240 47.22 37.63 -8.82
C ASN A 240 48.56 37.22 -8.20
N ILE A 241 49.09 36.04 -8.57
CA ILE A 241 50.44 35.59 -8.18
C ILE A 241 51.49 36.41 -8.95
N ILE A 242 51.24 36.66 -10.25
CA ILE A 242 52.11 37.48 -11.09
C ILE A 242 52.16 38.93 -10.58
N ARG A 243 51.02 39.50 -10.15
CA ARG A 243 51.01 40.85 -9.54
C ARG A 243 51.85 40.94 -8.27
N LYS A 244 51.83 39.91 -7.42
CA LYS A 244 52.63 39.91 -6.18
C LYS A 244 54.12 39.79 -6.49
N LEU A 245 54.51 38.93 -7.44
CA LEU A 245 55.90 38.82 -7.91
C LEU A 245 56.40 40.12 -8.58
N VAL A 246 55.58 40.78 -9.39
CA VAL A 246 55.92 42.05 -10.04
C VAL A 246 56.01 43.21 -9.03
N VAL A 247 55.22 43.18 -7.96
CA VAL A 247 55.29 44.15 -6.86
C VAL A 247 56.53 43.91 -6.00
N GLU A 248 56.84 42.66 -5.65
CA GLU A 248 58.05 42.29 -4.89
C GLU A 248 59.34 42.65 -5.67
N LEU A 249 59.36 42.37 -6.98
CA LEU A 249 60.48 42.70 -7.89
C LEU A 249 60.63 44.21 -8.16
N ARG A 250 59.59 45.03 -7.96
CA ARG A 250 59.68 46.50 -8.01
C ARG A 250 60.17 47.12 -6.72
N THR A 251 59.97 46.45 -5.57
CA THR A 251 60.37 46.97 -4.25
C THR A 251 61.81 46.67 -3.87
N THR A 252 62.41 45.61 -4.42
CA THR A 252 63.84 45.33 -4.25
C THR A 252 64.61 45.79 -5.49
N GLY A 253 64.84 47.10 -5.57
CA GLY A 253 65.72 47.68 -6.58
C GLY A 253 67.13 47.10 -6.46
N ALA A 254 67.49 46.21 -7.37
CA ALA A 254 68.87 45.89 -7.69
C ALA A 254 68.99 45.70 -9.20
N LEU A 255 69.94 46.45 -9.77
CA LEU A 255 70.37 46.48 -11.17
C LEU A 255 69.58 47.42 -12.08
N ALA A 256 69.78 48.71 -11.78
CA ALA A 256 70.16 49.65 -12.82
C ALA A 256 71.27 49.07 -13.72
N ASN A 257 71.25 49.50 -14.99
CA ASN A 257 72.28 49.37 -16.02
C ASN A 257 72.23 48.07 -16.83
N TYR A 258 71.53 48.12 -17.97
CA TYR A 258 72.12 47.94 -19.31
C TYR A 258 71.03 48.26 -20.34
N ALA A 259 70.79 49.56 -20.56
CA ALA A 259 70.19 50.03 -21.78
C ALA A 259 71.33 50.18 -22.80
N THR A 260 71.55 49.15 -23.61
CA THR A 260 72.37 49.22 -24.81
C THR A 260 71.77 48.31 -25.88
N GLU A 261 71.35 48.97 -26.96
CA GLU A 261 71.47 48.49 -28.33
C GLU A 261 70.95 47.09 -28.67
N ALA A 262 69.64 47.00 -28.92
CA ALA A 262 69.09 46.29 -30.10
C ALA A 262 67.56 46.33 -30.03
N GLY A 263 66.91 47.14 -30.86
CA GLY A 263 65.44 47.09 -30.95
C GLY A 263 64.78 48.19 -31.76
N LEU A 264 65.49 49.27 -32.08
CA LEU A 264 64.99 50.35 -32.94
C LEU A 264 64.95 49.98 -34.44
N SER A 265 65.41 48.79 -34.84
CA SER A 265 65.38 48.35 -36.26
C SER A 265 64.12 47.58 -36.67
N VAL A 266 63.27 47.15 -35.74
CA VAL A 266 62.10 46.29 -36.08
C VAL A 266 60.83 47.12 -36.27
N ILE A 267 60.76 48.34 -35.71
CA ILE A 267 59.56 49.18 -35.76
C ILE A 267 59.49 50.00 -37.06
N LEU A 268 60.62 50.25 -37.76
CA LEU A 268 60.62 51.01 -39.02
C LEU A 268 60.30 50.18 -40.28
N LEU A 269 60.41 48.85 -40.24
CA LEU A 269 60.15 47.96 -41.40
C LEU A 269 58.67 47.54 -41.54
N ALA A 270 57.86 47.69 -40.50
CA ALA A 270 56.45 47.30 -40.51
C ALA A 270 55.50 48.36 -41.11
N MET A 271 55.97 49.59 -41.38
CA MET A 271 55.13 50.69 -41.90
C MET A 271 55.26 50.93 -43.42
N LEU A 272 56.04 50.14 -44.17
CA LEU A 272 56.29 50.37 -45.60
C LEU A 272 55.87 49.22 -46.55
N VAL A 273 55.27 48.13 -46.07
CA VAL A 273 54.86 46.99 -46.92
C VAL A 273 53.37 46.62 -46.77
N TRP A 274 52.54 47.57 -46.37
CA TRP A 274 51.10 47.49 -46.68
C TRP A 274 50.55 48.89 -47.02
N SER A 275 51.03 49.39 -48.14
CA SER A 275 50.18 50.08 -49.10
C SER A 275 49.68 49.08 -50.13
#